data_AF-A0A5B9EM80-F1
#
_entry.id   AF-A0A5B9EM80-F1
#
_cell.length_a   1.000
_cell.length_b   1.000
_cell.length_c   1.000
_cell.angle_alpha   90.00
_cell.angle_beta   90.00
_cell.angle_gamma   90.00
#
_symmetry.space_group_name_H-M   'P 1'
#
loop_
_entity.id
_entity.type
_entity.pdbx_description
1 polymer ?
#
loop_
_entity_poly.entity_id
_entity_poly.type
_entity_poly.pdbx_seq_one_letter_code
_entity_poly.pdbx_strand_id
1 'polypeptide(L)'
;MRLVADIEGANTRLALAAHGVIVPRTVRSSPNDDWPHFYDMPAAYLPEQSPARLTDLVIAVAGPVEGGLAQPTNRNWTICAADLVRSTGYTKP
;
A
#
# COMPACT_ATOMS: atom_id res chain seq x y z
N MET A 1 8.06 -11.18 2.41
CA MET A 1 6.60 -10.94 2.37
C MET A 1 6.36 -9.77 1.44
N ARG A 2 5.30 -9.80 0.64
CA ARG A 2 4.92 -8.65 -0.19
C ARG A 2 3.80 -7.89 0.49
N LEU A 3 3.92 -6.58 0.61
CA LEU A 3 2.77 -5.71 0.90
C LEU A 3 2.05 -5.46 -0.42
N VAL A 4 0.75 -5.73 -0.46
CA VAL A 4 -0.11 -5.34 -1.58
C VAL A 4 -1.15 -4.34 -1.12
N ALA A 5 -1.44 -3.36 -1.97
CA ALA A 5 -2.51 -2.40 -1.79
C ALA A 5 -3.37 -2.34 -3.05
N ASP A 6 -4.67 -2.23 -2.86
CA ASP A 6 -5.64 -1.98 -3.93
C ASP A 6 -6.43 -0.72 -3.58
N ILE A 7 -6.20 0.36 -4.33
CA ILE A 7 -6.86 1.65 -4.14
C ILE A 7 -8.13 1.67 -4.99
N GLU A 8 -9.25 1.34 -4.35
CA GLU A 8 -10.58 1.40 -4.93
C GLU A 8 -11.16 2.82 -4.77
N GLY A 9 -12.33 3.08 -5.39
CA GLY A 9 -12.98 4.40 -5.41
C GLY A 9 -13.15 5.05 -4.02
N ALA A 10 -13.72 4.33 -3.06
CA ALA A 10 -14.00 4.86 -1.72
C ALA A 10 -13.16 4.21 -0.62
N ASN A 11 -12.51 3.09 -0.89
CA ASN A 11 -11.76 2.32 0.09
C ASN A 11 -10.40 1.93 -0.47
N THR A 12 -9.46 1.67 0.44
CA THR A 12 -8.19 1.02 0.12
C THR A 12 -8.13 -0.29 0.87
N ARG A 13 -7.72 -1.35 0.18
CA ARG A 13 -7.47 -2.66 0.80
C ARG A 13 -5.98 -2.92 0.87
N LEU A 14 -5.48 -3.25 2.06
CA LEU A 14 -4.11 -3.69 2.30
C LEU A 14 -4.10 -5.18 2.65
N ALA A 15 -3.08 -5.89 2.20
CA ALA A 15 -2.82 -7.27 2.61
C ALA A 15 -1.33 -7.62 2.54
N LEU A 16 -0.95 -8.66 3.27
CA LEU A 16 0.34 -9.32 3.07
C LEU A 16 0.16 -10.54 2.15
N ALA A 17 1.11 -10.73 1.24
CA ALA A 17 1.20 -11.90 0.38
C ALA A 17 2.47 -12.70 0.66
N ALA A 18 2.30 -14.02 0.80
CA ALA A 18 3.34 -15.01 0.98
C ALA A 18 3.40 -15.91 -0.25
N HIS A 19 4.56 -16.02 -0.91
CA HIS A 19 4.73 -16.89 -2.08
C HIS A 19 3.69 -16.66 -3.19
N GLY A 20 3.29 -15.40 -3.41
CA GLY A 20 2.28 -15.02 -4.40
C GLY A 20 0.83 -15.22 -3.94
N VAL A 21 0.58 -15.69 -2.72
CA VAL A 21 -0.75 -15.94 -2.17
C VAL A 21 -1.05 -14.94 -1.05
N ILE A 22 -2.24 -14.34 -1.08
CA ILE A 22 -2.72 -13.43 -0.02
C ILE A 22 -2.88 -14.20 1.29
N VAL A 23 -2.41 -13.64 2.40
CA VAL A 23 -2.63 -14.16 3.74
C VAL A 23 -3.97 -13.61 4.27
N PRO A 24 -5.05 -14.40 4.33
CA PRO A 24 -6.41 -13.86 4.49
C PRO A 24 -6.62 -13.04 5.77
N ARG A 25 -6.02 -13.48 6.89
CA ARG A 25 -6.11 -12.79 8.19
C ARG A 25 -5.46 -11.40 8.22
N THR A 26 -4.72 -11.03 7.17
CA THR A 26 -4.01 -9.76 7.07
C THR A 26 -4.78 -8.76 6.19
N VAL A 27 -5.86 -9.18 5.54
CA VAL A 27 -6.65 -8.26 4.69
C VAL A 27 -7.33 -7.23 5.58
N ARG A 28 -7.08 -5.94 5.30
CA ARG A 28 -7.71 -4.80 5.97
C ARG A 28 -8.25 -3.84 4.91
N SER A 29 -9.52 -3.48 5.03
CA SER A 29 -10.15 -2.43 4.22
C SER A 29 -10.30 -1.18 5.06
N SER A 30 -9.91 -0.03 4.51
CA SER A 30 -9.98 1.27 5.17
C SER A 30 -10.70 2.29 4.28
N PRO A 31 -11.68 3.05 4.81
CA PRO A 31 -12.29 4.15 4.07
C PRO A 31 -11.23 5.19 3.71
N ASN A 32 -11.18 5.62 2.45
CA ASN A 32 -10.17 6.57 1.99
C ASN A 32 -10.32 7.96 2.66
N ASP A 33 -11.54 8.32 3.10
CA ASP A 33 -11.82 9.60 3.77
C ASP A 33 -11.16 9.74 5.15
N ASP A 34 -10.82 8.62 5.79
CA ASP A 34 -10.17 8.63 7.10
C ASP A 34 -8.67 8.91 7.02
N TRP A 35 -8.10 8.98 5.80
CA TRP A 35 -6.66 9.06 5.57
C TRP A 35 -6.32 10.23 4.66
N PRO A 36 -5.63 11.28 5.16
CA PRO A 36 -5.24 12.41 4.33
C PRO A 36 -4.17 12.02 3.30
N HIS A 37 -3.31 11.05 3.62
CA HIS A 37 -2.28 10.53 2.73
C HIS A 37 -2.30 9.00 2.69
N PHE A 38 -2.06 8.44 1.50
CA PHE A 38 -1.96 6.99 1.34
C PHE A 38 -0.87 6.37 2.23
N TYR A 39 0.27 7.05 2.42
CA TYR A 39 1.42 6.51 3.16
C TYR A 39 1.16 6.25 4.64
N ASP A 40 0.15 6.92 5.20
CA ASP A 40 -0.25 6.77 6.59
C ASP A 40 -0.92 5.40 6.82
N MET A 41 -1.62 4.86 5.81
CA MET A 41 -2.27 3.55 5.87
C MET A 41 -1.26 2.39 6.09
N PRO A 42 -0.22 2.18 5.25
CA PRO A 42 0.74 1.12 5.48
C PRO A 42 1.60 1.36 6.73
N ALA A 43 1.86 2.63 7.10
CA ALA A 43 2.58 2.95 8.33
C ALA A 43 1.81 2.53 9.59
N ALA A 44 0.48 2.65 9.59
CA ALA A 44 -0.37 2.16 10.67
C ALA A 44 -0.59 0.63 10.61
N TYR A 45 -0.71 0.07 9.40
CA TYR A 45 -1.02 -1.34 9.18
C TYR A 45 0.14 -2.28 9.52
N LEU A 46 1.37 -1.96 9.10
CA LEU A 46 2.51 -2.87 9.22
C LEU A 46 2.87 -3.25 10.67
N PRO A 47 2.87 -2.33 11.66
CA PRO A 47 3.10 -2.67 13.06
C PRO A 47 2.10 -3.70 13.61
N GLU A 48 0.82 -3.57 13.26
CA GLU A 48 -0.23 -4.50 13.70
C GLU A 48 -0.02 -5.92 13.17
N GLN A 49 0.51 -6.05 11.95
CA GLN A 49 0.75 -7.36 11.34
C GLN A 49 2.12 -7.95 11.70
N SER A 50 3.08 -7.12 12.11
CA SER A 50 4.45 -7.50 12.49
C SER A 50 5.10 -8.49 11.50
N PRO A 51 5.18 -8.17 10.19
CA PRO A 51 5.78 -9.08 9.22
C PRO A 51 7.28 -9.24 9.42
N ALA A 52 7.82 -10.44 9.17
CA ALA A 52 9.25 -10.72 9.35
C ALA A 52 10.18 -9.81 8.51
N ARG A 53 9.85 -9.60 7.22
CA ARG A 53 10.51 -8.62 6.32
C ARG A 53 9.70 -8.44 5.04
N LEU A 54 9.58 -7.18 4.58
CA LEU A 54 9.02 -6.87 3.26
C LEU A 54 10.08 -7.11 2.17
N THR A 55 9.71 -7.87 1.13
CA THR A 55 10.53 -8.18 -0.05
C THR A 55 10.08 -7.38 -1.26
N ASP A 56 8.83 -6.94 -1.26
CA ASP A 56 8.19 -6.24 -2.37
C ASP A 56 7.08 -5.34 -1.84
N LEU A 57 6.81 -4.26 -2.55
CA LEU A 57 5.65 -3.39 -2.38
C LEU A 57 4.92 -3.31 -3.72
N VAL A 58 3.61 -3.56 -3.73
CA VAL A 58 2.79 -3.46 -4.95
C VAL A 58 1.53 -2.67 -4.61
N ILE A 59 1.21 -1.67 -5.42
CA ILE A 59 -0.01 -0.89 -5.30
C ILE A 59 -0.73 -0.94 -6.65
N ALA A 60 -1.98 -1.38 -6.65
CA ALA A 60 -2.89 -1.20 -7.77
C ALA A 60 -3.62 0.13 -7.60
N VAL A 61 -3.64 0.94 -8.66
CA VAL A 61 -4.24 2.27 -8.68
C VAL A 61 -5.10 2.42 -9.93
N ALA A 62 -6.32 2.93 -9.77
CA ALA A 62 -7.12 3.42 -10.88
C ALA A 62 -6.65 4.85 -11.26
N GLY A 63 -5.68 4.94 -12.17
CA GLY A 63 -5.15 6.22 -12.64
C GLY A 63 -3.80 6.10 -13.32
N PRO A 64 -3.24 7.21 -13.83
CA PRO A 64 -1.94 7.19 -14.49
C PRO A 64 -0.82 6.79 -13.52
N VAL A 65 0.10 5.98 -14.04
CA VAL A 65 1.33 5.56 -13.38
C VAL A 65 2.49 5.82 -14.34
N GLU A 66 3.31 6.83 -14.05
CA GLU A 66 4.41 7.26 -14.92
C GLU A 66 5.56 7.81 -14.07
N GLY A 67 6.81 7.55 -14.48
CA GLY A 67 7.99 8.14 -13.81
C GLY A 67 8.15 7.77 -12.33
N GLY A 68 7.55 6.67 -11.88
CA GLY A 68 7.55 6.27 -10.46
C GLY A 68 6.51 7.01 -9.60
N LEU A 69 5.61 7.75 -10.24
CA LEU A 69 4.47 8.41 -9.61
C LEU A 69 3.17 7.70 -10.02
N ALA A 70 2.22 7.60 -9.10
CA ALA A 70 0.85 7.18 -9.34
C ALA A 70 -0.12 8.26 -8.84
N GLN A 71 -1.15 8.56 -9.64
CA GLN A 71 -2.19 9.53 -9.30
C GLN A 71 -3.56 8.85 -9.40
N PRO A 72 -4.11 8.34 -8.28
CA PRO A 72 -5.45 7.79 -8.26
C PRO A 72 -6.48 8.83 -8.73
N THR A 73 -7.35 8.51 -9.68
CA THR A 73 -8.31 9.49 -10.24
C THR A 73 -9.44 9.85 -9.29
N ASN A 74 -9.65 9.04 -8.25
CA ASN A 74 -10.71 9.18 -7.26
C ASN A 74 -10.31 10.06 -6.06
N ARG A 75 -9.04 10.46 -5.94
CA ARG A 75 -8.51 11.20 -4.80
C ARG A 75 -7.40 12.13 -5.24
N ASN A 76 -7.23 13.25 -4.54
CA ASN A 76 -6.10 14.16 -4.78
C ASN A 76 -4.81 13.66 -4.10
N TRP A 77 -4.46 12.39 -4.30
CA TRP A 77 -3.22 11.81 -3.81
C TRP A 77 -2.18 11.76 -4.94
N THR A 78 -0.93 12.03 -4.58
CA THR A 78 0.22 11.71 -5.43
C THR A 78 1.09 10.72 -4.68
N ILE A 79 1.23 9.52 -5.24
CA ILE A 79 1.96 8.42 -4.64
C ILE A 79 3.29 8.27 -5.39
N CYS A 80 4.40 8.53 -4.71
CA CYS A 80 5.74 8.35 -5.21
C CYS A 80 6.31 7.04 -4.67
N ALA A 81 6.89 6.23 -5.56
CA ALA A 81 7.52 4.97 -5.19
C ALA A 81 8.62 5.18 -4.14
N ALA A 82 9.39 6.27 -4.22
CA ALA A 82 10.45 6.55 -3.25
C ALA A 82 9.92 6.89 -1.85
N ASP A 83 8.82 7.65 -1.77
CA ASP A 83 8.15 7.97 -0.50
C ASP A 83 7.51 6.74 0.13
N LEU A 84 6.91 5.88 -0.69
CA LEU A 84 6.34 4.62 -0.23
C LEU A 84 7.40 3.69 0.38
N VAL A 85 8.57 3.61 -0.26
CA VAL A 85 9.69 2.83 0.29
C VAL A 85 10.12 3.40 1.65
N ARG A 86 10.22 4.73 1.78
CA ARG A 86 10.56 5.38 3.05
C ARG A 86 9.51 5.13 4.14
N SER A 87 8.22 5.19 3.82
CA SER A 87 7.14 5.08 4.81
C SER A 87 6.95 3.65 5.34
N THR A 88 7.40 2.64 4.59
CA THR A 88 7.20 1.22 4.91
C THR A 88 8.41 0.55 5.54
N GLY A 89 9.56 1.25 5.60
CA GLY A 89 10.84 0.65 6.00
C GLY A 89 11.33 -0.42 5.04
N TYR A 90 10.76 -0.50 3.83
CA TYR A 90 11.23 -1.41 2.80
C TYR A 90 12.68 -1.08 2.44
N THR A 91 13.49 -2.13 2.37
CA THR A 91 14.84 -2.05 1.84
C THR A 91 14.91 -2.97 0.65
N LYS A 92 15.42 -2.47 -0.48
CA LYS A 92 15.70 -3.33 -1.63
C LYS A 92 16.60 -4.48 -1.15
N PRO A 93 16.26 -5.75 -1.42
CA PRO A 93 17.11 -6.88 -1.08
C PRO A 93 18.47 -6.79 -1.78
#